data_AF-M1A0L5-F1
#
_entry.id   AF-M1A0L5-F1
#
_cell.length_a   1.000
_cell.length_b   1.000
_cell.length_c   1.000
_cell.angle_alpha   90.00
_cell.angle_beta   90.00
_cell.angle_gamma   90.00
#
_symmetry.space_group_name_H-M   'P 1'
#
loop_
_entity.id
_entity.type
_entity.pdbx_description
1 polymer ?
#
loop_
_entity_poly.entity_id
_entity_poly.type
_entity_poly.pdbx_seq_one_letter_code
_entity_poly.pdbx_strand_id
1 'polypeptide(L)'
;MDETINLITRLPFEPDSNVWAALLGACRLNGNVDLGSWAAEHLFKLQPHHPGYYALLSNMYAEAGRWGEADSIRELMKLRGVKKNPGCSWVQIQDKVHAFIVGQRLEGLDGTLVKRT
;
A
#
# COMPACT_ATOMS: atom_id res chain seq x y z
N MET A 1 9.90 20.74 -7.47
CA MET A 1 9.23 20.57 -6.16
C MET A 1 8.30 21.73 -5.87
N ASP A 2 8.75 22.96 -6.12
CA ASP A 2 8.02 24.16 -5.70
C ASP A 2 6.65 24.33 -6.35
N GLU A 3 6.47 24.00 -7.64
CA GLU A 3 5.18 24.15 -8.32
C GLU A 3 4.07 23.28 -7.73
N THR A 4 4.36 22.02 -7.42
CA THR A 4 3.38 21.07 -6.86
C THR A 4 3.05 21.39 -5.40
N ILE A 5 4.05 21.77 -4.60
CA ILE A 5 3.84 22.23 -3.23
C ILE A 5 3.02 23.52 -3.24
N ASN A 6 3.36 24.48 -4.12
CA ASN A 6 2.60 25.72 -4.29
C ASN A 6 1.16 25.47 -4.72
N LEU A 7 0.91 24.47 -5.58
CA LEU A 7 -0.46 24.11 -5.98
C LEU A 7 -1.28 23.63 -4.78
N ILE A 8 -0.71 22.76 -3.94
CA ILE A 8 -1.42 22.20 -2.79
C ILE A 8 -1.60 23.25 -1.69
N THR A 9 -0.61 24.12 -1.45
CA THR A 9 -0.72 25.18 -0.44
C THR A 9 -1.64 26.33 -0.86
N ARG A 10 -1.93 26.47 -2.16
CA ARG A 10 -2.88 27.46 -2.71
C ARG A 10 -4.31 26.95 -2.79
N LEU A 11 -4.59 25.70 -2.45
CA LEU A 11 -5.96 25.22 -2.40
C LEU A 11 -6.75 26.03 -1.38
N PRO A 12 -7.96 26.52 -1.71
CA PRO A 12 -8.76 27.33 -0.80
C PRO A 12 -9.39 26.49 0.34
N PHE A 13 -9.09 25.19 0.38
CA PHE A 13 -9.58 24.21 1.34
C PHE A 13 -8.48 23.21 1.67
N GLU A 14 -8.63 22.53 2.81
CA GLU A 14 -7.72 21.47 3.22
C GLU A 14 -7.81 20.28 2.23
N PRO A 15 -6.68 19.83 1.66
CA PRO A 15 -6.72 18.76 0.66
C PRO A 15 -7.21 17.45 1.27
N ASP A 16 -8.12 16.77 0.57
CA ASP A 16 -8.65 15.48 0.99
C ASP A 16 -7.71 14.31 0.67
N SER A 17 -8.11 13.10 1.05
CA SER A 17 -7.32 11.90 0.78
C SER A 17 -7.06 11.66 -0.71
N ASN A 18 -7.95 12.09 -1.61
CA ASN A 18 -7.79 11.86 -3.04
C ASN A 18 -6.68 12.76 -3.59
N VAL A 19 -6.62 14.02 -3.16
CA VAL A 19 -5.56 14.95 -3.55
C VAL A 19 -4.20 14.46 -3.07
N TRP A 20 -4.10 14.02 -1.81
CA TRP A 20 -2.86 13.48 -1.27
C TRP A 20 -2.44 12.17 -1.94
N ALA A 21 -3.39 11.28 -2.28
CA ALA A 21 -3.11 10.05 -3.00
C ALA A 21 -2.62 10.31 -4.43
N ALA A 22 -3.21 11.28 -5.12
CA ALA A 22 -2.76 11.72 -6.44
C ALA A 22 -1.34 12.28 -6.38
N LEU A 23 -1.03 13.12 -5.38
CA LEU A 23 0.32 13.62 -5.17
C LEU A 23 1.32 12.47 -4.92
N LEU A 24 1.00 11.56 -4.00
CA LEU A 24 1.87 10.43 -3.68
C LEU A 24 2.15 9.57 -4.92
N GLY A 25 1.13 9.31 -5.74
CA GLY A 25 1.27 8.60 -7.01
C GLY A 25 2.19 9.34 -8.00
N ALA A 26 2.04 10.66 -8.13
CA ALA A 26 2.92 11.48 -8.97
C ALA A 26 4.38 11.48 -8.46
N CYS A 27 4.58 11.57 -7.13
CA CYS A 27 5.90 11.52 -6.51
C CYS A 27 6.61 10.19 -6.80
N ARG A 28 5.88 9.07 -6.72
CA ARG A 28 6.40 7.76 -7.09
C ARG A 28 6.89 7.71 -8.54
N LEU A 29 6.08 8.20 -9.48
CA LEU A 29 6.44 8.18 -10.91
C LEU A 29 7.68 9.03 -11.23
N ASN A 30 7.90 10.11 -10.47
CA ASN A 30 9.04 11.01 -10.65
C ASN A 30 10.23 10.68 -9.73
N GLY A 31 10.15 9.63 -8.91
CA GLY A 31 11.20 9.26 -7.96
C GLY A 31 11.43 10.27 -6.83
N ASN A 32 10.48 11.19 -6.57
CA ASN A 32 10.61 12.21 -5.54
C ASN A 32 10.15 11.67 -4.18
N VAL A 33 11.06 10.98 -3.48
CA VAL A 33 10.75 10.27 -2.24
C VAL A 33 10.38 11.22 -1.10
N ASP A 34 11.03 12.37 -0.97
CA ASP A 34 10.79 13.28 0.16
C ASP A 34 9.40 13.93 0.09
N LEU A 35 9.00 14.39 -1.11
CA LEU A 35 7.64 14.89 -1.32
C LEU A 35 6.60 13.78 -1.20
N GLY A 36 6.95 12.56 -1.60
CA GLY A 36 6.15 11.36 -1.38
C GLY A 36 5.92 11.07 0.10
N SER A 37 6.96 11.16 0.93
CA SER A 37 6.85 10.98 2.38
C SER A 37 5.89 11.99 3.00
N TRP A 38 6.02 13.26 2.62
CA TRP A 38 5.13 14.31 3.11
C TRP A 38 3.66 14.04 2.74
N ALA A 39 3.38 13.64 1.50
CA ALA A 39 2.02 13.27 1.08
C ALA A 39 1.48 12.06 1.86
N ALA A 40 2.32 11.03 2.04
CA ALA A 40 1.96 9.83 2.76
C ALA A 40 1.69 10.07 4.26
N GLU A 41 2.40 10.99 4.90
CA GLU A 41 2.14 11.38 6.30
C GLU A 41 0.74 11.97 6.49
N HIS A 42 0.25 12.76 5.53
CA HIS A 42 -1.14 13.25 5.54
C HIS A 42 -2.13 12.11 5.31
N LEU A 43 -1.86 11.21 4.37
CA LEU A 43 -2.68 10.02 4.15
C LEU A 43 -2.74 9.10 5.37
N PHE A 44 -1.66 8.99 6.14
CA PHE A 44 -1.64 8.22 7.38
C PHE A 44 -2.48 8.84 8.50
N LYS A 45 -2.80 10.13 8.42
CA LYS A 45 -3.75 10.80 9.34
C LYS A 45 -5.19 10.63 8.84
N LEU A 46 -5.42 10.82 7.54
CA LEU A 46 -6.75 10.77 6.94
C LEU A 46 -7.30 9.34 6.79
N GLN A 47 -6.44 8.39 6.43
CA GLN A 47 -6.78 7.00 6.13
C GLN A 47 -5.76 6.03 6.76
N PRO A 48 -5.66 6.00 8.11
CA PRO A 48 -4.64 5.24 8.83
C PRO A 48 -4.68 3.73 8.58
N HIS A 49 -5.82 3.18 8.15
CA HIS A 49 -6.00 1.74 7.93
C HIS A 49 -5.87 1.31 6.46
N HIS A 50 -5.49 2.22 5.55
CA HIS A 50 -5.34 1.88 4.14
C HIS A 50 -3.96 1.25 3.86
N PRO A 51 -3.85 -0.08 3.63
CA PRO A 51 -2.56 -0.77 3.52
C PRO A 51 -1.75 -0.32 2.30
N GLY A 52 -2.43 0.16 1.25
CA GLY A 52 -1.79 0.59 0.01
C GLY A 52 -0.83 1.76 0.20
N TYR A 53 -1.10 2.69 1.13
CA TYR A 53 -0.25 3.87 1.31
C TYR A 53 1.05 3.53 2.02
N TYR A 54 1.00 2.65 3.02
CA TYR A 54 2.20 2.14 3.70
C TYR A 54 3.07 1.35 2.72
N ALA A 55 2.45 0.46 1.94
CA ALA A 55 3.16 -0.31 0.93
C ALA A 55 3.83 0.61 -0.11
N LEU A 56 3.12 1.63 -0.58
CA LEU A 56 3.61 2.56 -1.58
C LEU A 56 4.83 3.34 -1.09
N LEU A 57 4.75 3.95 0.10
CA LEU A 57 5.88 4.71 0.65
C LEU A 57 7.06 3.79 0.99
N SER A 58 6.81 2.61 1.57
CA SER A 58 7.86 1.63 1.84
C SER A 58 8.60 1.22 0.55
N ASN A 59 7.86 1.01 -0.54
CA ASN A 59 8.45 0.70 -1.84
C ASN A 59 9.26 1.87 -2.40
N MET A 60 8.75 3.09 -2.32
CA MET A 60 9.50 4.29 -2.76
C MET A 60 10.83 4.44 -2.01
N TYR A 61 10.84 4.20 -0.70
CA TYR A 61 12.08 4.19 0.07
C TYR A 61 13.03 3.08 -0.39
N ALA A 62 12.54 1.86 -0.58
CA ALA A 62 13.34 0.74 -1.06
C ALA A 62 13.93 0.98 -2.45
N GLU A 63 13.14 1.51 -3.39
CA GLU A 63 13.56 1.88 -4.75
C GLU A 63 14.69 2.93 -4.73
N ALA A 64 14.70 3.83 -3.74
CA ALA A 64 15.77 4.79 -3.51
C ALA A 64 16.95 4.27 -2.67
N GLY A 65 16.98 2.98 -2.33
CA GLY A 65 18.04 2.37 -1.50
C GLY A 65 17.96 2.71 0.00
N ARG A 66 16.88 3.36 0.42
CA ARG A 66 16.59 3.81 1.81
C ARG A 66 15.90 2.70 2.60
N TRP A 67 16.56 1.55 2.73
CA TRP A 67 15.98 0.34 3.31
C TRP A 67 15.55 0.51 4.77
N GLY A 68 16.27 1.31 5.56
CA GLY A 68 15.93 1.59 6.96
C GLY A 68 14.58 2.31 7.11
N GLU A 69 14.32 3.32 6.27
CA GLU A 69 13.00 3.96 6.22
C GLU A 69 11.92 3.03 5.68
N ALA A 70 12.24 2.22 4.66
CA ALA A 70 11.30 1.23 4.13
C ALA A 70 10.82 0.25 5.20
N ASP A 71 11.73 -0.23 6.05
CA ASP A 71 11.43 -1.10 7.19
C ASP A 71 10.67 -0.36 8.29
N SER A 72 11.02 0.89 8.58
CA SER A 72 10.29 1.72 9.54
C SER A 72 8.82 1.89 9.16
N ILE A 73 8.51 2.05 7.86
CA ILE A 73 7.12 2.12 7.39
C ILE A 73 6.40 0.77 7.54
N ARG A 74 7.10 -0.36 7.34
CA ARG A 74 6.54 -1.70 7.56
C ARG A 74 6.25 -1.95 9.04
N GLU A 75 7.14 -1.53 9.93
CA GLU A 75 6.92 -1.61 11.38
C GLU A 75 5.77 -0.71 11.82
N LEU A 76 5.67 0.51 11.29
CA LEU A 76 4.52 1.39 11.55
C LEU A 76 3.20 0.74 11.12
N MET A 77 3.17 0.11 9.95
CA MET A 77 2.00 -0.62 9.45
C MET A 77 1.60 -1.77 10.39
N LYS A 78 2.59 -2.53 10.90
CA LYS A 78 2.37 -3.61 11.89
C LYS A 78 1.86 -3.08 13.23
N LEU A 79 2.50 -2.02 13.76
CA LEU A 79 2.12 -1.38 15.03
C LEU A 79 0.67 -0.86 14.99
N ARG A 80 0.22 -0.38 13.84
CA ARG A 80 -1.16 0.07 13.62
C ARG A 80 -2.14 -1.05 13.27
N GLY A 81 -1.69 -2.31 13.28
CA GLY A 81 -2.51 -3.49 12.97
C GLY A 81 -3.02 -3.53 11.52
N VAL A 82 -2.40 -2.77 10.61
CA VAL A 82 -2.84 -2.68 9.22
C VAL A 82 -2.33 -3.91 8.47
N LYS A 83 -3.25 -4.73 7.99
CA LYS A 83 -2.93 -5.95 7.25
C LYS A 83 -3.19 -5.76 5.77
N LYS A 84 -2.24 -6.18 4.93
CA LYS A 84 -2.52 -6.37 3.50
C LYS A 84 -3.32 -7.65 3.35
N ASN A 85 -4.33 -7.65 2.47
CA ASN A 85 -4.90 -8.92 2.03
C ASN A 85 -3.78 -9.77 1.43
N PRO A 86 -3.65 -11.04 1.85
CA PRO A 86 -2.66 -11.91 1.26
C PRO A 86 -2.94 -12.05 -0.24
N GLY A 87 -1.88 -12.21 -1.03
CA GLY A 87 -2.05 -12.60 -2.42
C GLY A 87 -2.64 -14.00 -2.46
N CYS A 88 -3.67 -14.19 -3.29
CA CYS A 88 -4.26 -15.50 -3.54
C CYS A 88 -4.10 -15.80 -5.03
N SER A 89 -3.54 -16.96 -5.37
CA SER A 89 -3.65 -17.56 -6.69
C SER A 89 -4.42 -18.86 -6.58
N TRP A 90 -5.00 -19.33 -7.68
CA TRP A 90 -5.57 -20.66 -7.73
C TRP A 90 -5.31 -21.29 -9.09
N VAL A 91 -5.20 -22.61 -9.12
CA VAL A 91 -5.15 -23.38 -10.36
C VAL A 91 -6.29 -24.39 -10.34
N GLN A 92 -6.90 -24.60 -11.51
CA GLN A 92 -7.91 -25.63 -11.70
C GLN A 92 -7.28 -26.80 -12.44
N ILE A 93 -7.30 -27.98 -11.81
CA ILE A 93 -6.83 -29.23 -12.40
C ILE A 93 -8.05 -30.16 -12.42
N GLN A 94 -8.55 -30.45 -13.63
CA GLN A 94 -9.83 -31.13 -13.82
C GLN A 94 -10.98 -30.35 -13.13
N ASP A 95 -11.77 -31.01 -12.29
CA ASP A 95 -12.88 -30.42 -11.53
C ASP A 95 -12.49 -29.98 -10.12
N LYS A 96 -11.19 -29.87 -9.81
CA LYS A 96 -10.68 -29.44 -8.50
C LYS A 96 -9.96 -28.09 -8.59
N VAL A 97 -10.28 -27.20 -7.65
CA VAL A 97 -9.63 -25.91 -7.47
C VAL A 97 -8.62 -26.00 -6.33
N HIS A 98 -7.37 -25.65 -6.61
CA HIS A 98 -6.30 -25.56 -5.63
C HIS A 98 -5.94 -24.10 -5.43
N ALA A 99 -6.22 -23.56 -4.23
CA ALA A 99 -5.87 -22.19 -3.87
C ALA A 99 -4.53 -22.13 -3.14
N PHE A 100 -3.72 -21.14 -3.47
CA PHE A 100 -2.44 -20.81 -2.83
C PHE A 100 -2.53 -19.42 -2.25
N ILE A 101 -2.37 -19.32 -0.93
CA ILE A 101 -2.40 -18.04 -0.21
C ILE A 101 -0.97 -17.71 0.23
N VAL A 102 -0.49 -16.51 -0.08
CA VAL A 102 0.83 -16.04 0.33
C VAL A 102 0.96 -16.10 1.86
N GLY A 103 1.97 -16.82 2.34
CA GLY A 103 2.23 -17.02 3.77
C GLY A 103 1.48 -18.20 4.40
N GLN A 104 0.65 -18.93 3.65
CA GLN A 104 0.03 -20.17 4.12
C GLN A 104 1.03 -21.33 4.04
N ARG A 105 1.23 -22.04 5.16
CA ARG A 105 1.92 -23.34 5.19
C ARG A 105 0.90 -24.41 4.81
N LEU A 106 1.27 -25.33 3.92
CA LEU A 106 0.40 -26.40 3.42
C LEU A 106 0.11 -27.43 4.53
N GLU A 107 -0.79 -27.11 5.45
CA GLU A 107 -1.40 -28.08 6.34
C GLU A 107 -2.92 -28.08 6.06
N GLY A 108 -3.37 -29.12 5.37
CA GLY A 108 -4.78 -29.52 5.26
C GLY A 108 -5.73 -28.55 4.56
N LEU A 109 -5.74 -28.52 3.23
CA LEU A 109 -6.89 -28.00 2.48
C LEU A 109 -7.86 -29.14 2.18
N ASP A 110 -8.86 -29.29 3.04
CA ASP A 110 -10.07 -30.04 2.71
C ASP A 110 -10.93 -29.18 1.77
N GLY A 111 -11.14 -29.70 0.56
CA GLY A 111 -11.60 -28.95 -0.60
C GLY A 111 -13.09 -28.59 -0.61
N THR A 112 -13.54 -27.68 0.26
CA THR A 112 -14.92 -27.17 0.16
C THR A 112 -15.03 -25.67 0.42
N LEU A 113 -14.67 -24.85 -0.56
CA LEU A 113 -15.22 -23.49 -0.69
C LEU A 113 -15.59 -23.22 -2.16
N VAL A 114 -16.63 -23.91 -2.62
CA VAL A 114 -17.45 -23.42 -3.74
C VAL A 114 -18.53 -22.53 -3.12
N LYS A 115 -18.33 -21.21 -3.11
CA LYS A 115 -19.45 -20.28 -3.03
C LYS A 115 -19.72 -19.75 -4.43
N ARG A 116 -20.73 -20.35 -5.07
CA ARG A 116 -21.43 -19.78 -6.23
C ARG A 116 -22.06 -18.46 -5.80
N THR A 117 -21.86 -17.41 -6.57
CA THR A 117 -22.85 -16.36 -6.81
C THR A 117 -22.68 -15.92 -8.25
#